data_AF-A0A4Y2L7S5-F1
#
_entry.id   AF-A0A4Y2L7S5-F1
#
_cell.length_a   1.000
_cell.length_b   1.000
_cell.length_c   1.000
_cell.angle_alpha   90.00
_cell.angle_beta   90.00
_cell.angle_gamma   90.00
#
_symmetry.space_group_name_H-M   'P 1'
#
loop_
_entity.id
_entity.type
_entity.pdbx_description
1 polymer ?
#
loop_
_entity_poly.entity_id
_entity_poly.type
_entity_poly.pdbx_seq_one_letter_code
_entity_poly.pdbx_strand_id
1 'polypeptide(L)'
;MRVVLQPLNKCFFAPLKALYSSETEKWLVQNPGKAITLYKVSGIFQKAYSTTFRIQLAEKAFRVTGIEPNNPDIISEDCYSPSLITLAPLYKDCTVAPEENEVSPSTSQIDVSIQSILPIPRHEQRRAK
;
A
#
# COMPACT_ATOMS: atom_id res chain seq x y z
N MET A 1 -2.87 -17.18 0.49
CA MET A 1 -2.49 -15.84 0.99
C MET A 1 -3.77 -15.03 1.14
N ARG A 2 -4.26 -14.79 2.37
CA ARG A 2 -5.55 -14.11 2.57
C ARG A 2 -5.39 -12.60 2.41
N VAL A 3 -6.14 -12.02 1.47
CA VAL A 3 -6.19 -10.58 1.13
C VAL A 3 -6.92 -9.74 2.20
N VAL A 4 -7.04 -10.26 3.43
CA VAL A 4 -7.85 -9.64 4.49
C VAL A 4 -7.18 -8.35 4.93
N LEU A 5 -5.87 -8.39 5.23
CA LEU A 5 -5.05 -7.27 5.74
C LEU A 5 -4.61 -6.23 4.70
N GLN A 6 -5.27 -6.13 3.54
CA GLN A 6 -4.88 -5.20 2.48
C GLN A 6 -6.00 -4.18 2.19
N PRO A 7 -6.04 -3.03 2.91
CA PRO A 7 -7.09 -2.02 2.78
C PRO A 7 -7.35 -1.56 1.34
N LEU A 8 -6.27 -1.36 0.56
CA LEU A 8 -6.36 -0.96 -0.85
C LEU A 8 -7.11 -1.97 -1.71
N ASN A 9 -6.89 -3.27 -1.48
CA ASN A 9 -7.57 -4.33 -2.22
C ASN A 9 -9.06 -4.42 -1.87
N LYS A 10 -9.42 -4.11 -0.62
CA LYS A 10 -10.81 -4.17 -0.14
C LYS A 10 -11.66 -2.98 -0.60
N CYS A 11 -11.08 -1.79 -0.64
CA CYS A 11 -11.87 -0.56 -0.80
C CYS A 11 -11.40 0.36 -1.92
N PHE A 12 -10.14 0.32 -2.37
CA PHE A 12 -9.60 1.33 -3.29
C PHE A 12 -9.59 0.88 -4.76
N PHE A 13 -9.14 -0.33 -5.06
CA PHE A 13 -8.94 -0.73 -6.45
C PHE A 13 -10.23 -0.94 -7.25
N ALA A 14 -11.31 -1.41 -6.61
CA ALA A 14 -12.60 -1.55 -7.27
C ALA A 14 -13.15 -0.20 -7.80
N PRO A 15 -13.30 0.85 -6.97
CA PRO A 15 -13.74 2.15 -7.46
C PRO A 15 -12.73 2.81 -8.40
N LEU A 16 -11.42 2.64 -8.19
CA LEU A 16 -10.41 3.17 -9.12
C LEU A 16 -10.58 2.58 -10.53
N LYS A 17 -10.75 1.27 -10.64
CA LYS A 17 -10.97 0.59 -11.93
C LYS A 17 -12.24 1.11 -12.61
N ALA A 18 -13.33 1.24 -11.88
CA ALA A 18 -14.59 1.75 -12.42
C ALA A 18 -14.45 3.19 -12.96
N LEU A 19 -13.84 4.09 -12.17
CA LEU A 19 -13.61 5.47 -12.59
C LEU A 19 -12.63 5.57 -13.76
N TYR A 20 -11.60 4.73 -13.78
CA TYR A 20 -10.66 4.66 -14.89
C TYR A 20 -11.33 4.20 -16.19
N SER A 21 -12.21 3.18 -16.13
CA SER A 21 -13.01 2.75 -17.26
C SER A 21 -13.92 3.87 -17.77
N SER A 22 -14.57 4.63 -16.88
CA SER A 22 -15.41 5.76 -17.26
C SER A 22 -14.63 6.90 -17.92
N GLU A 23 -13.47 7.29 -17.37
CA GLU A 23 -12.63 8.34 -17.97
C GLU A 23 -12.02 7.90 -19.31
N THR A 24 -11.72 6.61 -19.46
CA THR A 24 -11.31 5.98 -20.72
C THR A 24 -12.40 6.12 -21.78
N GLU A 25 -13.63 5.72 -21.46
CA GLU A 25 -14.77 5.80 -22.37
C GLU A 25 -15.06 7.25 -22.79
N LYS A 26 -15.08 8.17 -21.82
CA LYS A 26 -15.24 9.61 -22.07
C LYS A 26 -14.17 10.15 -23.02
N TRP A 27 -12.92 9.71 -22.87
CA TRP A 27 -11.84 10.14 -23.76
C TRP A 27 -12.05 9.62 -25.20
N LEU A 28 -12.46 8.36 -25.35
CA LEU A 28 -12.72 7.73 -26.66
C LEU A 28 -13.86 8.43 -27.40
N VAL A 29 -14.95 8.76 -26.71
CA VAL A 29 -16.08 9.53 -27.28
C VAL A 29 -15.62 10.91 -27.77
N GLN A 30 -14.74 11.57 -27.02
CA GLN A 30 -14.20 12.88 -27.39
C GLN A 30 -13.13 12.83 -28.51
N ASN A 31 -12.59 11.66 -28.80
CA ASN A 31 -11.46 11.47 -29.73
C ASN A 31 -11.74 10.30 -30.68
N PRO A 32 -12.77 10.39 -31.54
CA PRO A 32 -13.14 9.30 -32.44
C PRO A 32 -11.96 8.93 -33.37
N GLY A 33 -11.74 7.63 -33.55
CA GLY A 33 -10.68 7.10 -34.41
C GLY A 33 -9.27 7.17 -33.84
N LYS A 34 -9.08 7.66 -32.61
CA LYS A 34 -7.75 7.68 -31.95
C LYS A 34 -7.61 6.56 -30.94
N ALA A 35 -6.46 5.90 -30.95
CA ALA A 35 -6.09 4.93 -29.93
C ALA A 35 -5.53 5.62 -28.67
N ILE A 36 -5.75 5.01 -27.51
CA ILE A 36 -5.13 5.44 -26.25
C ILE A 36 -3.68 4.97 -26.24
N THR A 37 -2.75 5.93 -26.25
CA THR A 37 -1.31 5.66 -26.11
C THR A 37 -0.88 5.65 -24.65
N LEU A 38 0.32 5.15 -24.35
CA LEU A 38 0.89 5.16 -22.99
C LEU A 38 0.93 6.56 -22.36
N TYR A 39 1.20 7.60 -23.15
CA TYR A 39 1.16 8.99 -22.68
C TYR A 39 -0.24 9.46 -22.29
N LYS A 40 -1.28 8.87 -22.89
CA LYS A 40 -2.67 9.18 -22.56
C LYS A 40 -3.14 8.42 -21.33
N VAL A 41 -2.65 7.20 -21.13
CA VAL A 41 -2.94 6.37 -19.95
C VAL A 41 -2.68 7.13 -18.66
N SER A 42 -1.53 7.79 -18.52
CA SER A 42 -1.19 8.55 -17.30
C SER A 42 -2.16 9.70 -17.03
N GLY A 43 -2.56 10.45 -18.05
CA GLY A 43 -3.52 11.55 -17.91
C GLY A 43 -4.94 11.09 -17.53
N ILE A 44 -5.40 9.97 -18.12
CA ILE A 44 -6.69 9.35 -17.75
C ILE A 44 -6.61 8.81 -16.32
N PHE A 45 -5.51 8.13 -15.99
CA PHE A 45 -5.29 7.56 -14.67
C PHE A 45 -5.27 8.64 -13.59
N GLN A 46 -4.57 9.75 -13.82
CA GLN A 46 -4.53 10.87 -12.88
C GLN A 46 -5.94 11.39 -12.55
N LYS A 47 -6.81 11.55 -13.57
CA LYS A 47 -8.20 12.00 -13.35
C LYS A 47 -9.00 11.01 -12.51
N ALA A 48 -8.92 9.72 -12.84
CA ALA A 48 -9.60 8.68 -12.09
C ALA A 48 -9.07 8.58 -10.64
N TYR A 49 -7.75 8.64 -10.47
CA TYR A 49 -7.08 8.55 -9.17
C TYR A 49 -7.47 9.70 -8.24
N SER A 50 -7.38 10.95 -8.71
CA SER A 50 -7.75 12.13 -7.92
C SER A 50 -9.23 12.12 -7.51
N THR A 51 -10.10 11.50 -8.31
CA THR A 51 -11.52 11.36 -7.99
C THR A 51 -11.78 10.24 -6.97
N THR A 52 -11.00 9.16 -7.05
CA THR A 52 -11.12 7.97 -6.19
C THR A 52 -10.58 8.22 -4.78
N PHE A 53 -9.46 8.94 -4.68
CA PHE A 53 -8.73 9.11 -3.43
C PHE A 53 -9.46 10.08 -2.49
N ARG A 54 -10.25 9.52 -1.57
CA ARG A 54 -11.01 10.25 -0.54
C ARG A 54 -10.64 9.71 0.83
N ILE A 55 -10.53 10.59 1.83
CA ILE A 55 -10.23 10.21 3.22
C ILE A 55 -11.22 9.18 3.76
N GLN A 56 -12.51 9.37 3.48
CA GLN A 56 -13.59 8.44 3.86
C GLN A 56 -13.37 7.01 3.32
N LEU A 57 -12.74 6.88 2.15
CA LEU A 57 -12.44 5.57 1.56
C LEU A 57 -11.31 4.89 2.31
N ALA A 58 -10.30 5.65 2.74
CA ALA A 58 -9.23 5.15 3.60
C ALA A 58 -9.77 4.70 4.95
N GLU A 59 -10.56 5.54 5.64
CA GLU A 59 -11.21 5.20 6.92
C GLU A 59 -12.05 3.92 6.81
N LYS A 60 -12.88 3.82 5.76
CA LYS A 60 -13.65 2.61 5.48
C LYS A 60 -12.74 1.40 5.23
N ALA A 61 -11.64 1.59 4.51
CA ALA A 61 -10.72 0.51 4.20
C ALA A 61 -10.07 -0.09 5.45
N PHE A 62 -9.62 0.77 6.38
CA PHE A 62 -9.06 0.33 7.66
C PHE A 62 -10.11 -0.38 8.53
N ARG A 63 -11.33 0.17 8.61
CA ARG A 63 -12.44 -0.44 9.36
C ARG A 63 -12.84 -1.81 8.80
N VAL A 64 -12.97 -1.94 7.48
CA VAL A 64 -13.31 -3.22 6.81
C VAL A 64 -12.21 -4.26 6.98
N THR A 65 -10.97 -3.81 7.10
CA THR A 65 -9.82 -4.68 7.35
C THR A 65 -9.67 -5.05 8.83
N GLY A 66 -10.41 -4.39 9.72
CA GLY A 66 -10.31 -4.57 11.16
C GLY A 66 -9.02 -4.02 11.76
N ILE A 67 -8.27 -3.18 11.04
CA ILE A 67 -7.02 -2.58 11.55
C ILE A 67 -7.35 -1.43 12.48
N GLU A 68 -8.29 -0.56 12.09
CA GLU A 68 -8.71 0.58 12.89
C GLU A 68 -10.24 0.76 12.84
N PRO A 69 -10.95 0.60 13.97
CA PRO A 69 -10.43 0.06 15.24
C PRO A 69 -9.99 -1.40 15.09
N ASN A 70 -9.02 -1.82 15.90
CA ASN A 70 -8.54 -3.20 15.90
C ASN A 70 -9.69 -4.18 16.21
N ASN A 71 -9.97 -5.11 15.30
CA ASN A 71 -11.05 -6.09 15.44
C ASN A 71 -10.52 -7.52 15.23
N PRO A 72 -10.35 -8.31 16.30
CA PRO A 72 -9.83 -9.68 16.22
C PRO A 72 -10.79 -10.67 15.53
N ASP A 73 -12.09 -10.35 15.43
CA ASP A 73 -13.05 -11.16 14.68
C ASP A 73 -12.79 -11.10 13.17
N ILE A 74 -12.17 -10.00 12.70
CA ILE A 74 -11.76 -9.80 11.30
C ILE A 74 -10.31 -10.23 11.10
N ILE A 75 -9.44 -9.91 12.05
CA ILE A 75 -8.01 -10.25 12.02
C ILE A 75 -7.73 -11.44 12.96
N SER A 76 -8.01 -12.64 12.46
CA SER A 76 -7.64 -13.90 13.15
C SER A 76 -6.14 -14.17 13.09
N GLU A 77 -5.61 -14.98 14.00
CA GLU A 77 -4.19 -15.40 14.02
C GLU A 77 -3.68 -15.96 12.67
N ASP A 78 -4.54 -16.67 11.92
CA ASP A 78 -4.24 -17.17 10.58
C ASP A 78 -3.86 -16.06 9.56
N CYS A 79 -4.25 -14.81 9.82
CA CYS A 79 -3.88 -13.68 8.99
C CYS A 79 -2.40 -13.32 9.12
N TYR A 80 -1.75 -13.73 10.21
CA TYR A 80 -0.33 -13.53 10.47
C TYR A 80 0.54 -14.74 10.10
N SER A 81 -0.05 -15.87 9.68
CA SER A 81 0.72 -17.05 9.25
C SER A 81 1.84 -16.75 8.23
N PRO A 82 1.68 -15.81 7.26
CA PRO A 82 2.76 -15.44 6.36
C PRO A 82 3.97 -14.78 7.04
N SER A 83 3.79 -14.07 8.16
CA SER A 83 4.91 -13.42 8.89
C SER A 83 5.60 -14.37 9.87
N LEU A 84 4.96 -15.45 10.32
CA LEU A 84 5.56 -16.44 11.23
C LEU A 84 6.83 -17.09 10.65
N ILE A 85 6.90 -17.25 9.32
CA ILE A 85 8.08 -17.82 8.63
C ILE A 85 9.31 -16.91 8.81
N THR A 86 9.10 -15.60 8.96
CA THR A 86 10.17 -14.62 9.17
C THR A 86 10.58 -14.48 10.64
N LEU A 87 9.76 -14.97 11.59
CA LEU A 87 9.96 -14.77 13.03
C LEU A 87 10.75 -15.88 13.76
N ALA A 88 11.23 -16.91 13.05
CA ALA A 88 12.05 -17.96 13.67
C ALA A 88 13.56 -17.61 13.68
N PRO A 89 14.31 -17.86 14.77
CA PRO A 89 14.10 -17.46 16.16
C PRO A 89 15.06 -16.32 16.56
N LEU A 90 14.53 -15.19 17.04
CA LEU A 90 15.23 -14.31 18.00
C LEU A 90 15.10 -14.84 19.45
N TYR A 91 14.72 -16.10 19.61
CA TYR A 91 14.53 -16.77 20.90
C TYR A 91 15.51 -17.94 21.02
N LYS A 92 16.78 -17.61 21.23
CA LYS A 92 17.79 -18.47 21.83
C LYS A 92 18.45 -17.61 22.91
N ASP A 93 18.32 -18.04 24.15
CA ASP A 93 18.84 -17.46 25.40
C ASP A 93 17.95 -16.42 26.09
N CYS A 94 16.89 -16.91 26.75
CA CYS A 94 16.52 -16.39 28.07
C CYS A 94 15.94 -17.53 28.90
N THR A 95 16.81 -18.19 29.66
CA THR A 95 16.42 -19.02 30.79
C THR A 95 15.70 -18.14 31.81
N VAL A 96 14.46 -18.52 32.13
CA VAL A 96 13.59 -17.83 33.08
C VAL A 96 14.19 -17.85 34.49
N ALA A 97 14.30 -16.68 35.12
CA ALA A 97 14.23 -16.51 36.58
C ALA A 97 13.20 -15.41 36.89
N PRO A 98 12.47 -15.47 38.01
CA PRO A 98 11.17 -14.81 38.15
C PRO A 98 11.24 -13.36 38.65
N GLU A 99 10.27 -12.57 38.16
CA GLU A 99 9.56 -11.43 38.79
C GLU A 99 10.39 -10.19 39.21
N GLU A 100 10.16 -9.05 38.55
CA GLU A 100 9.45 -7.89 39.14
C GLU A 100 9.21 -6.78 38.11
N ASN A 101 8.15 -6.02 38.36
CA ASN A 101 7.58 -4.90 37.61
C ASN A 101 8.60 -3.91 37.02
N GLU A 102 8.30 -3.38 35.83
CA GLU A 102 8.18 -1.95 35.54
C GLU A 102 7.79 -1.76 34.05
N VAL A 103 6.66 -1.07 33.83
CA VAL A 103 6.19 -0.66 32.51
C VAL A 103 7.05 0.51 32.02
N SER A 104 7.71 0.36 30.88
CA SER A 104 8.31 1.48 30.15
C SER A 104 7.92 1.42 28.67
N PRO A 105 7.24 2.45 28.12
CA PRO A 105 6.89 2.47 26.71
C PRO A 105 8.08 3.02 25.93
N SER A 106 8.94 2.14 25.43
CA SER A 106 10.01 2.56 24.51
C SER A 106 9.43 2.72 23.11
N THR A 107 9.04 3.95 22.78
CA THR A 107 8.73 4.36 21.40
C THR A 107 10.04 4.50 20.66
N SER A 108 10.38 3.52 19.81
CA SER A 108 11.49 3.66 18.86
C SER A 108 11.12 4.70 17.81
N GLN A 109 11.62 5.93 17.99
CA GLN A 109 11.63 6.95 16.94
C GLN A 109 12.55 6.47 15.82
N ILE A 110 11.96 6.17 14.66
CA ILE A 110 12.71 5.91 13.45
C ILE A 110 13.00 7.28 12.83
N ASP A 111 14.15 7.86 13.14
CA ASP A 111 14.67 9.04 12.45
C ASP A 111 15.13 8.62 11.04
N VAL A 112 14.23 8.71 10.06
CA VAL A 112 14.60 8.49 8.65
C VAL A 112 15.19 9.79 8.12
N SER A 113 16.50 9.93 8.25
CA SER A 113 17.25 11.02 7.62
C SER A 113 17.12 10.95 6.09
N ILE A 114 16.45 11.94 5.51
CA ILE A 114 16.17 12.06 4.06
C ILE A 114 17.46 12.18 3.21
N GLN A 115 18.62 12.38 3.83
CA GLN A 115 19.89 12.65 3.14
C GLN A 115 20.52 11.44 2.44
N SER A 116 19.99 10.21 2.59
CA SER A 116 20.63 9.00 2.02
C SER A 116 20.21 8.63 0.60
N ILE A 117 19.37 9.43 -0.07
CA ILE A 117 18.91 9.13 -1.42
C ILE A 117 19.98 9.62 -2.43
N LEU A 118 20.90 8.73 -2.80
CA LEU A 118 21.84 8.99 -3.89
C LEU A 118 21.09 9.12 -5.24
N PRO A 119 21.41 10.12 -6.09
CA PRO A 119 20.78 10.26 -7.40
C PRO A 119 21.06 9.06 -8.31
N ILE A 120 20.04 8.62 -9.05
CA ILE A 120 20.14 7.55 -10.04
C ILE A 120 21.07 8.00 -11.18
N PRO A 121 22.10 7.20 -11.55
CA PRO A 121 22.98 7.52 -12.67
C PRO A 121 22.19 7.62 -13.99
N ARG A 122 22.39 8.70 -14.75
CA ARG A 122 21.77 8.84 -16.08
C ARG A 122 22.50 7.92 -17.07
N HIS A 123 21.74 7.05 -17.72
CA HIS A 123 22.25 6.25 -18.84
C HIS A 123 22.48 7.15 -20.06
N GLU A 124 23.74 7.37 -20.42
CA GLU A 124 24.13 8.11 -21.62
C GLU A 124 23.78 7.29 -22.87
N GLN A 125 22.80 7.76 -23.65
CA GLN A 125 22.50 7.19 -24.97
C GLN A 125 23.65 7.59 -25.91
N ARG A 126 24.56 6.65 -26.20
CA ARG A 126 25.55 6.81 -27.26
C ARG A 126 24.81 7.04 -28.58
N ARG A 127 24.88 8.28 -29.06
CA ARG A 127 24.43 8.68 -30.39
C ARG A 127 25.37 8.02 -31.41
N ALA A 128 24.90 6.99 -32.11
CA ALA A 128 25.57 6.50 -33.31
C ALA A 128 25.45 7.58 -34.40
N LYS A 129 26.60 7.93 -35.00
CA LYS A 129 26.69 8.68 -36.26
C LYS A 129 26.73 7.69 -37.40
#